data_AF-A0A0B5D9D7-F1
#
_entry.id   AF-A0A0B5D9D7-F1
#
_cell.length_a   1.000
_cell.length_b   1.000
_cell.length_c   1.000
_cell.angle_alpha   90.00
_cell.angle_beta   90.00
_cell.angle_gamma   90.00
#
_symmetry.space_group_name_H-M   'P 1'
#
loop_
_entity.id
_entity.type
_entity.pdbx_description
1 polymer ?
#
loop_
_entity_poly.entity_id
_entity_poly.type
_entity_poly.pdbx_seq_one_letter_code
_entity_poly.pdbx_strand_id
1 'polypeptide(L)'
;MNNWRHVHRLTPLLKFWTVILAVLAVVVVNVNVAVLTRAWAWLEQGQFLPLLGLAGAFVLACALVWFASQVWWQAMGFRLDAEEVSLRQGVFNKALRTARYDRIQAVDVVESVVARVFGLASVRVETAGGGDSVIEIAYLPRAEAEAVRREVLARARTTPAPGADHPEQGRVIVPEIPVARSLAAAALQGSSLGGVLAVFSVLLSPLSWATLVPVLLGFVPVIWNQIDRAWRFTARLDDDTLHLSYGLADRRKQSIPLERIHGVRLVQPALWRATGWWFVSVSVAGYGATSGRNSATTTLLPVGSREQADALLAVIAPAPLVDAPTYTSPARARWVSPIDLRQQSVTVRDDAVITRKGRLSTRIAVIHPSHIQELSLTRGPLQQLLGLCTVRFDLVPGPVRMAGEDLTPEDGNALLNQLRRRALPAYTPPGKPS
;
A
#
# COMPACT_ATOMS: atom_id res chain seq x y z
N MET A 1 -21.40 29.84 13.16
CA MET A 1 -20.10 30.49 12.89
C MET A 1 -19.38 29.67 11.83
N ASN A 2 -19.42 30.12 10.57
CA ASN A 2 -18.96 29.38 9.38
C ASN A 2 -17.44 29.48 9.11
N ASN A 3 -16.58 29.26 10.11
CA ASN A 3 -15.15 29.51 9.94
C ASN A 3 -14.41 28.30 9.35
N TRP A 4 -14.52 28.16 8.02
CA TRP A 4 -13.62 27.32 7.25
C TRP A 4 -12.20 27.89 7.32
N ARG A 5 -11.26 27.09 7.84
CA ARG A 5 -9.83 27.39 7.78
C ARG A 5 -9.25 26.80 6.51
N HIS A 6 -8.40 27.56 5.83
CA HIS A 6 -7.72 27.07 4.64
C HIS A 6 -6.42 26.35 5.02
N VAL A 7 -6.07 25.36 4.21
CA VAL A 7 -4.76 24.71 4.25
C VAL A 7 -3.69 25.66 3.70
N HIS A 8 -2.41 25.28 3.79
CA HIS A 8 -1.32 26.11 3.28
C HIS A 8 -1.44 26.35 1.76
N ARG A 9 -1.08 27.54 1.27
CA ARG A 9 -1.17 27.91 -0.15
C ARG A 9 -0.32 27.03 -1.08
N LEU A 10 0.76 26.46 -0.56
CA LEU A 10 1.61 25.52 -1.31
C LEU A 10 0.98 24.13 -1.49
N THR A 11 -0.15 23.82 -0.84
CA THR A 11 -0.76 22.48 -0.86
C THR A 11 -0.95 21.91 -2.27
N PRO A 12 -1.47 22.66 -3.27
CA PRO A 12 -1.58 22.14 -4.63
C PRO A 12 -0.20 21.78 -5.19
N LEU A 13 0.77 22.69 -5.15
CA LEU A 13 2.14 22.43 -5.65
C LEU A 13 2.79 21.21 -4.98
N LEU A 14 2.62 21.06 -3.66
CA LEU A 14 3.17 19.93 -2.91
C LEU A 14 2.41 18.62 -3.14
N LYS A 15 1.15 18.64 -3.58
CA LYS A 15 0.44 17.43 -4.05
C LYS A 15 0.91 17.01 -5.44
N PHE A 16 1.38 17.94 -6.27
CA PHE A 16 1.80 17.71 -7.67
C PHE A 16 3.31 17.78 -7.89
N TRP A 17 4.13 17.75 -6.83
CA TRP A 17 5.59 17.89 -6.93
C TRP A 17 6.24 16.87 -7.88
N THR A 18 5.74 15.62 -7.92
CA THR A 18 6.25 14.60 -8.85
C THR A 18 5.96 14.95 -10.31
N VAL A 19 4.81 15.57 -10.59
CA VAL A 19 4.45 16.04 -11.93
C VAL A 19 5.34 17.22 -12.32
N ILE A 20 5.60 18.14 -11.38
CA ILE A 20 6.51 19.28 -11.60
C ILE A 20 7.92 18.77 -11.94
N LEU A 21 8.45 17.80 -11.17
CA LEU A 21 9.74 17.17 -11.49
C LEU A 21 9.71 16.45 -12.83
N ALA A 22 8.61 15.77 -13.17
CA ALA A 22 8.45 15.11 -14.45
C ALA A 22 8.54 16.11 -15.62
N VAL A 23 7.79 17.21 -15.55
CA VAL A 23 7.81 18.28 -16.54
C VAL A 23 9.20 18.93 -16.61
N LEU A 24 9.80 19.27 -15.47
CA LEU A 24 11.12 19.88 -15.42
C LEU A 24 12.17 19.01 -16.10
N ALA A 25 12.17 17.71 -15.82
CA ALA A 25 13.14 16.83 -16.42
C ALA A 25 12.87 16.60 -17.91
N VAL A 26 11.61 16.53 -18.35
CA VAL A 26 11.26 16.53 -19.79
C VAL A 26 11.85 17.77 -20.45
N VAL A 27 11.70 18.95 -19.85
CA VAL A 27 12.28 20.20 -20.36
C VAL A 27 13.80 20.09 -20.43
N VAL A 28 14.47 19.75 -19.33
CA VAL A 28 15.94 19.61 -19.26
C VAL A 28 16.49 18.69 -20.34
N VAL A 29 15.72 17.68 -20.70
CA VAL A 29 16.17 16.61 -21.58
C VAL A 29 15.87 16.88 -23.05
N ASN A 30 14.82 17.66 -23.32
CA ASN A 30 14.57 18.17 -24.66
C ASN A 30 15.45 19.38 -25.00
N VAL A 31 16.06 20.03 -24.00
CA VAL A 31 17.12 21.02 -24.21
C VAL A 31 18.38 20.30 -24.69
N ASN A 32 18.61 20.32 -26.00
CA ASN A 32 19.80 19.77 -26.63
C ASN A 32 20.67 20.87 -27.24
N VAL A 33 21.89 20.49 -27.68
CA VAL A 33 22.82 21.42 -28.33
C VAL A 33 22.19 22.11 -29.53
N ALA A 34 21.33 21.43 -30.31
CA ALA A 34 20.63 22.05 -31.44
C ALA A 34 19.61 23.12 -31.03
N VAL A 35 18.91 22.94 -29.91
CA VAL A 35 18.00 23.95 -29.34
C VAL A 35 18.81 25.12 -28.80
N LEU A 36 19.91 24.85 -28.10
CA LEU A 36 20.83 25.88 -27.59
C LEU A 36 21.49 26.67 -28.72
N THR A 37 21.96 26.01 -29.79
CA THR A 37 22.59 26.69 -30.94
C THR A 37 21.57 27.45 -31.78
N ARG A 38 20.34 26.96 -31.93
CA ARG A 38 19.25 27.74 -32.55
C ARG A 38 18.91 28.98 -31.73
N ALA A 39 18.81 28.85 -30.41
CA ALA A 39 18.58 29.98 -29.52
C ALA A 39 19.73 30.99 -29.59
N TRP A 40 20.98 30.51 -29.64
CA TRP A 40 22.18 31.35 -29.79
C TRP A 40 22.22 32.06 -31.14
N ALA A 41 21.91 31.35 -32.24
CA ALA A 41 21.85 31.93 -33.58
C ALA A 41 20.76 33.00 -33.71
N TRP A 42 19.60 32.83 -33.07
CA TRP A 42 18.58 33.88 -32.99
C TRP A 42 19.07 35.12 -32.23
N LEU A 43 19.88 34.92 -31.19
CA LEU A 43 20.50 35.99 -30.41
C LEU A 43 21.52 36.77 -31.25
N GLU A 44 22.39 36.07 -31.99
CA GLU A 44 23.40 36.68 -32.87
C GLU A 44 22.79 37.42 -34.06
N GLN A 45 21.69 36.90 -34.63
CA GLN A 45 20.99 37.52 -35.76
C GLN A 45 20.07 38.69 -35.37
N GLY A 46 20.03 39.08 -34.08
CA GLY A 46 19.18 40.16 -33.59
C GLY A 46 17.68 39.89 -33.72
N GLN A 47 17.27 38.61 -33.86
CA GLN A 47 15.88 38.22 -33.98
C GLN A 47 15.28 37.99 -32.59
N PHE A 48 14.98 39.08 -31.89
CA PHE A 48 14.44 39.04 -30.52
C PHE A 48 12.96 38.62 -30.46
N LEU A 49 12.21 38.76 -31.56
CA LEU A 49 10.78 38.40 -31.64
C LEU A 49 10.46 36.95 -31.22
N PRO A 50 11.12 35.91 -31.75
CA PRO A 50 10.88 34.52 -31.32
C PRO A 50 11.26 34.27 -29.86
N LEU A 51 12.32 34.92 -29.35
CA LEU A 51 12.73 34.84 -27.95
C LEU A 51 11.68 35.49 -27.03
N LEU A 52 11.13 36.64 -27.42
CA LEU A 52 10.02 37.29 -26.73
C LEU A 52 8.75 36.43 -26.77
N GLY A 53 8.48 35.75 -27.87
CA GLY A 53 7.37 34.80 -27.98
C GLY A 53 7.52 33.61 -27.03
N LEU A 54 8.73 33.03 -26.93
CA LEU A 54 9.01 31.91 -26.03
C LEU A 54 8.98 32.34 -24.56
N ALA A 55 9.54 33.50 -24.23
CA ALA A 55 9.45 34.11 -22.91
C ALA A 55 7.99 34.41 -22.54
N GLY A 56 7.21 34.97 -23.48
CA GLY A 56 5.78 35.21 -23.31
C GLY A 56 4.99 33.93 -23.06
N ALA A 57 5.25 32.87 -23.83
CA ALA A 57 4.63 31.56 -23.62
C ALA A 57 5.00 30.94 -22.26
N PHE A 58 6.25 31.08 -21.83
CA PHE A 58 6.69 30.62 -20.50
C PHE A 58 5.98 31.38 -19.37
N VAL A 59 5.92 32.71 -19.47
CA VAL A 59 5.21 33.55 -18.49
C VAL A 59 3.73 33.20 -18.45
N LEU A 60 3.09 33.00 -19.61
CA LEU A 60 1.70 32.55 -19.71
C LEU A 60 1.51 31.18 -19.03
N ALA A 61 2.40 30.22 -19.28
CA ALA A 61 2.33 28.91 -18.66
C ALA A 61 2.47 28.98 -17.13
N CYS A 62 3.42 29.77 -16.62
CA CYS A 62 3.56 30.03 -15.19
C CYS A 62 2.32 30.70 -14.60
N ALA A 63 1.73 31.67 -15.30
CA ALA A 63 0.51 32.34 -14.88
C ALA A 63 -0.69 31.38 -14.84
N LEU A 64 -0.84 30.49 -15.83
CA LEU A 64 -1.88 29.46 -15.87
C LEU A 64 -1.72 28.46 -14.72
N VAL A 65 -0.49 27.99 -14.46
CA VAL A 65 -0.20 27.09 -13.33
C VAL A 65 -0.49 27.78 -12.00
N TRP A 66 -0.10 29.05 -11.84
CA TRP A 66 -0.40 29.83 -10.66
C TRP A 66 -1.91 30.01 -10.46
N PHE A 67 -2.64 30.39 -11.52
CA PHE A 67 -4.09 30.55 -11.47
C PHE A 67 -4.80 29.24 -11.12
N ALA A 68 -4.43 28.14 -11.78
CA ALA A 68 -4.96 26.81 -11.46
C ALA A 68 -4.67 26.41 -10.01
N SER A 69 -3.45 26.67 -9.52
CA SER A 69 -3.07 26.45 -8.12
C SER A 69 -3.93 27.28 -7.15
N GLN A 70 -4.20 28.55 -7.45
CA GLN A 70 -5.06 29.40 -6.63
C GLN A 70 -6.50 28.90 -6.57
N VAL A 71 -7.10 28.57 -7.72
CA VAL A 71 -8.46 28.02 -7.79
C VAL A 71 -8.56 26.73 -6.98
N TRP A 72 -7.52 25.89 -7.04
CA TRP A 72 -7.51 24.63 -6.30
C TRP A 72 -7.36 24.82 -4.79
N TRP A 73 -6.51 25.76 -4.38
CA TRP A 73 -6.32 26.11 -2.97
C TRP A 73 -7.62 26.62 -2.33
N GLN A 74 -8.37 27.47 -3.04
CA GLN A 74 -9.67 27.97 -2.59
C GLN A 74 -10.71 26.85 -2.36
N ALA A 75 -10.61 25.77 -3.13
CA ALA A 75 -11.49 24.62 -2.98
C ALA A 75 -11.15 23.74 -1.76
N MET A 76 -9.97 23.90 -1.15
CA MET A 76 -9.52 23.12 0.01
C MET A 76 -9.68 23.89 1.32
N GLY A 77 -10.35 23.27 2.28
CA GLY A 77 -10.51 23.84 3.61
C GLY A 77 -10.93 22.80 4.63
N PHE A 78 -10.69 23.08 5.90
CA PHE A 78 -11.10 22.25 7.01
C PHE A 78 -11.84 23.09 8.05
N ARG A 79 -12.68 22.45 8.84
CA ARG A 79 -13.45 23.07 9.91
C ARG A 79 -13.51 22.13 11.10
N LEU A 80 -13.29 22.69 12.28
CA LEU A 80 -13.30 21.99 13.56
C LEU A 80 -14.53 22.49 14.33
N ASP A 81 -15.65 21.78 14.23
CA ASP A 81 -16.88 22.12 14.96
C ASP A 81 -16.86 21.53 16.38
N ALA A 82 -17.95 21.69 17.14
CA ALA A 82 -18.08 21.16 18.49
C ALA A 82 -18.15 19.63 18.53
N GLU A 83 -18.78 18.99 17.54
CA GLU A 83 -19.03 17.53 17.52
C GLU A 83 -18.29 16.77 16.41
N GLU A 84 -17.82 17.47 15.38
CA GLU A 84 -17.15 16.86 14.24
C GLU A 84 -15.97 17.68 13.70
N VAL A 85 -15.03 17.00 13.05
CA VAL A 85 -14.04 17.58 12.15
C VAL A 85 -14.49 17.36 10.70
N SER A 86 -14.51 18.43 9.91
CA SER A 86 -14.96 18.41 8.51
C SER A 86 -13.87 18.90 7.56
N LEU A 87 -13.72 18.22 6.43
CA LEU A 87 -12.75 18.52 5.37
C LEU A 87 -13.48 18.67 4.04
N ARG A 88 -13.26 19.80 3.37
CA ARG A 88 -13.74 20.08 2.00
C ARG A 88 -12.57 20.02 1.03
N GLN A 89 -12.78 19.33 -0.10
CA GLN A 89 -11.81 19.28 -1.18
C GLN A 89 -12.47 19.18 -2.56
N GLY A 90 -11.73 19.61 -3.59
CA GLY A 90 -12.09 19.40 -4.99
C GLY A 90 -12.73 20.61 -5.67
N VAL A 91 -12.29 20.89 -6.90
CA VAL A 91 -12.74 22.03 -7.73
C VAL A 91 -13.95 21.62 -8.58
N PHE A 92 -13.78 20.59 -9.39
CA PHE A 92 -14.82 20.07 -10.28
C PHE A 92 -15.78 19.11 -9.57
N ASN A 93 -15.22 18.18 -8.79
CA ASN A 93 -16.00 17.27 -7.94
C ASN A 93 -15.77 17.66 -6.48
N LYS A 94 -16.77 18.29 -5.87
CA LYS A 94 -16.71 18.77 -4.49
C LYS A 94 -16.99 17.60 -3.54
N ALA A 95 -16.00 17.23 -2.74
CA ALA A 95 -16.13 16.23 -1.70
C ALA A 95 -16.07 16.90 -0.32
N LEU A 96 -17.08 16.62 0.51
CA LEU A 96 -17.10 16.96 1.94
C LEU A 96 -16.99 15.67 2.73
N ARG A 97 -16.01 15.57 3.63
CA ARG A 97 -15.84 14.44 4.54
C ARG A 97 -15.94 14.94 5.98
N THR A 98 -16.73 14.27 6.81
CA THR A 98 -16.87 14.61 8.22
C THR A 98 -16.58 13.41 9.11
N ALA A 99 -15.98 13.67 10.27
CA ALA A 99 -15.63 12.68 11.28
C ALA A 99 -16.06 13.21 12.64
N ARG A 100 -16.97 12.49 13.31
CA ARG A 100 -17.41 12.84 14.66
C ARG A 100 -16.35 12.48 15.70
N TYR A 101 -16.17 13.33 16.72
CA TYR A 101 -15.09 13.14 17.70
C TYR A 101 -15.19 11.82 18.49
N ASP A 102 -16.41 11.33 18.73
CA ASP A 102 -16.68 10.05 19.41
C ASP A 102 -16.20 8.82 18.63
N ARG A 103 -15.94 8.96 17.32
CA ARG A 103 -15.42 7.90 16.45
C ARG A 103 -13.94 8.03 16.15
N ILE A 104 -13.26 9.07 16.62
CA ILE A 104 -11.83 9.26 16.36
C ILE A 104 -11.03 8.29 17.22
N GLN A 105 -10.18 7.49 16.59
CA GLN A 105 -9.33 6.50 17.25
C GLN A 105 -7.89 6.99 17.38
N ALA A 106 -7.36 7.61 16.32
CA ALA A 106 -5.99 8.09 16.26
C ALA A 106 -5.90 9.43 15.54
N VAL A 107 -4.97 10.27 15.98
CA VAL A 107 -4.65 11.55 15.35
C VAL A 107 -3.13 11.70 15.28
N ASP A 108 -2.62 11.63 14.06
CA ASP A 108 -1.19 11.68 13.75
C ASP A 108 -0.84 12.96 13.00
N VAL A 109 0.35 13.51 13.28
CA VAL A 109 0.96 14.57 12.48
C VAL A 109 2.02 13.92 11.60
N VAL A 110 1.86 14.05 10.29
CA VAL A 110 2.67 13.40 9.26
C VAL A 110 3.51 14.43 8.53
N GLU A 111 4.84 14.31 8.62
CA GLU A 111 5.81 15.20 7.98
C GLU A 111 6.54 14.50 6.84
N SER A 112 5.89 14.42 5.67
CA SER A 112 6.50 13.85 4.46
C SER A 112 7.75 14.62 4.06
N VAL A 113 8.69 13.99 3.33
CA VAL A 113 9.99 14.62 2.99
C VAL A 113 9.82 15.99 2.34
N VAL A 114 8.89 16.10 1.39
CA VAL A 114 8.58 17.37 0.74
C VAL A 114 8.01 18.37 1.75
N ALA A 115 7.05 17.95 2.59
CA ALA A 115 6.48 18.82 3.62
C ALA A 115 7.56 19.32 4.61
N ARG A 116 8.45 18.43 5.04
CA ARG A 116 9.56 18.72 5.96
C ARG A 116 10.51 19.77 5.41
N VAL A 117 10.88 19.67 4.13
CA VAL A 117 11.72 20.69 3.46
C VAL A 117 11.05 22.06 3.48
N PHE A 118 9.72 22.12 3.40
CA PHE A 118 8.94 23.36 3.45
C PHE A 118 8.43 23.73 4.86
N GLY A 119 8.78 22.99 5.92
CA GLY A 119 8.31 23.25 7.30
C GLY A 119 6.81 22.97 7.54
N LEU A 120 6.22 22.09 6.73
CA LEU A 120 4.80 21.76 6.73
C LEU A 120 4.57 20.32 7.21
N ALA A 121 3.36 20.03 7.69
CA ALA A 121 2.90 18.71 8.11
C ALA A 121 1.42 18.51 7.77
N SER A 122 0.97 17.29 7.52
CA SER A 122 -0.45 16.95 7.44
C SER A 122 -0.96 16.39 8.77
N VAL A 123 -2.24 16.63 9.09
CA VAL A 123 -2.90 16.02 10.24
C VAL A 123 -3.80 14.91 9.73
N ARG A 124 -3.50 13.66 10.10
CA ARG A 124 -4.28 12.48 9.75
C ARG A 124 -5.16 12.11 10.95
N VAL A 125 -6.46 12.09 10.72
CA VAL A 125 -7.48 11.69 11.69
C VAL A 125 -8.07 10.37 11.22
N GLU A 126 -7.88 9.31 12.00
CA GLU A 126 -8.45 7.99 11.73
C GLU A 126 -9.72 7.79 12.57
N THR A 127 -10.82 7.45 11.90
CA THR A 127 -12.09 7.16 12.59
C THR A 127 -12.53 5.71 12.44
N ALA A 128 -13.31 5.23 13.40
CA ALA A 128 -13.93 3.92 13.34
C ALA A 128 -14.87 3.82 12.12
N GLY A 129 -14.69 2.79 11.28
CA GLY A 129 -15.59 2.55 10.14
C GLY A 129 -14.96 1.96 8.87
N GLY A 130 -13.64 1.74 8.82
CA GLY A 130 -12.97 1.09 7.70
C GLY A 130 -11.97 1.98 6.96
N GLY A 131 -11.48 1.53 5.81
CA GLY A 131 -10.39 2.20 5.06
C GLY A 131 -10.70 3.60 4.53
N ASP A 132 -11.98 3.95 4.34
CA ASP A 132 -12.40 5.28 3.87
C ASP A 132 -12.67 6.29 5.01
N SER A 133 -12.52 5.85 6.26
CA SER A 133 -12.77 6.62 7.48
C SER A 133 -11.57 7.48 7.91
N VAL A 134 -10.56 7.63 7.04
CA VAL A 134 -9.39 8.47 7.27
C VAL A 134 -9.59 9.85 6.63
N ILE A 135 -9.48 10.88 7.45
CA ILE A 135 -9.48 12.29 7.02
C ILE A 135 -8.06 12.82 7.14
N GLU A 136 -7.52 13.35 6.03
CA GLU A 136 -6.19 13.95 6.00
C GLU A 136 -6.30 15.46 5.70
N ILE A 137 -6.03 16.27 6.72
CA ILE A 137 -5.90 17.71 6.57
C ILE A 137 -4.50 17.98 6.01
N ALA A 138 -4.42 18.28 4.72
CA ALA A 138 -3.15 18.38 4.01
C ALA A 138 -2.40 19.68 4.34
N TYR A 139 -1.10 19.55 4.63
CA TYR A 139 -0.09 20.60 4.74
C TYR A 139 -0.51 21.89 5.47
N LEU A 140 -0.23 21.92 6.76
CA LEU A 140 -0.25 23.08 7.64
C LEU A 140 1.18 23.36 8.13
N PRO A 141 1.54 24.60 8.50
CA PRO A 141 2.75 24.87 9.28
C PRO A 141 2.83 23.92 10.47
N ARG A 142 4.02 23.36 10.76
CA ARG A 142 4.17 22.32 11.79
C ARG A 142 3.54 22.70 13.14
N ALA A 143 3.76 23.92 13.61
CA ALA A 143 3.17 24.41 14.87
C ALA A 143 1.62 24.43 14.84
N GLU A 144 1.04 24.76 13.68
CA GLU A 144 -0.41 24.74 13.49
C GLU A 144 -0.94 23.30 13.41
N ALA A 145 -0.24 22.40 12.73
CA ALA A 145 -0.59 20.97 12.69
C ALA A 145 -0.61 20.35 14.10
N GLU A 146 0.40 20.66 14.92
CA GLU A 146 0.47 20.23 16.33
C GLU A 146 -0.65 20.87 17.18
N ALA A 147 -1.03 22.12 16.91
CA ALA A 147 -2.16 22.77 17.57
C ALA A 147 -3.49 22.10 17.19
N VAL A 148 -3.72 21.82 15.90
CA VAL A 148 -4.91 21.11 15.41
C VAL A 148 -4.97 19.70 16.00
N ARG A 149 -3.86 18.96 16.05
CA ARG A 149 -3.81 17.65 16.71
C ARG A 149 -4.25 17.73 18.17
N ARG A 150 -3.73 18.70 18.93
CA ARG A 150 -4.12 18.91 20.34
C ARG A 150 -5.60 19.25 20.47
N GLU A 151 -6.12 20.11 19.60
CA GLU A 151 -7.52 20.53 19.58
C GLU A 151 -8.46 19.34 19.29
N VAL A 152 -8.14 18.52 18.27
CA VAL A 152 -8.92 17.33 17.92
C VAL A 152 -8.86 16.28 19.03
N LEU A 153 -7.68 16.02 19.61
CA LEU A 153 -7.55 15.07 20.72
C LEU A 153 -8.29 15.56 21.97
N ALA A 154 -8.24 16.84 22.29
CA ALA A 154 -8.97 17.39 23.42
C ALA A 154 -10.49 17.19 23.27
N ARG A 155 -11.02 17.30 22.05
CA ARG A 155 -12.44 17.05 21.74
C ARG A 155 -12.82 15.57 21.66
N ALA A 156 -11.86 14.70 21.34
CA ALA A 156 -12.06 13.24 21.27
C ALA A 156 -11.93 12.52 22.63
N ARG A 157 -11.35 13.16 23.66
CA ARG A 157 -11.06 12.59 25.00
C ARG A 157 -12.30 12.30 25.88
N THR A 158 -13.35 11.69 25.32
CA THR A 158 -14.38 10.97 26.10
C THR A 158 -14.16 9.46 26.14
N THR A 159 -13.19 8.91 25.39
CA THR A 159 -12.81 7.48 25.51
C THR A 159 -11.31 7.31 25.28
N PRO A 160 -10.51 6.92 26.28
CA PRO A 160 -9.14 6.48 26.05
C PRO A 160 -9.17 5.18 25.24
N ALA A 161 -8.53 5.15 24.08
CA ALA A 161 -8.23 3.89 23.39
C ALA A 161 -7.16 3.14 24.20
N PRO A 162 -7.35 1.85 24.53
CA PRO A 162 -6.31 1.05 25.16
C PRO A 162 -5.13 0.90 24.20
N GLY A 163 -3.91 1.29 24.62
CA GLY A 163 -2.66 0.93 23.92
C GLY A 163 -1.88 2.06 23.23
N ALA A 164 -2.15 3.34 23.51
CA ALA A 164 -1.43 4.44 22.85
C ALA A 164 -0.03 4.76 23.42
N ASP A 165 0.32 4.33 24.64
CA ASP A 165 1.45 4.94 25.37
C ASP A 165 2.57 4.00 25.88
N HIS A 166 2.66 2.72 25.48
CA HIS A 166 3.79 1.84 25.89
C HIS A 166 4.49 1.08 24.74
N PRO A 167 5.17 1.76 23.79
CA PRO A 167 5.81 1.09 22.64
C PRO A 167 7.17 0.40 22.94
N GLU A 168 7.64 0.34 24.19
CA GLU A 168 9.05 0.02 24.50
C GLU A 168 9.30 -1.30 25.25
N GLN A 169 8.27 -2.05 25.68
CA GLN A 169 8.46 -3.27 26.49
C GLN A 169 8.19 -4.60 25.76
N GLY A 170 7.65 -4.57 24.54
CA GLY A 170 7.31 -5.78 23.79
C GLY A 170 8.51 -6.54 23.18
N ARG A 171 8.38 -7.87 23.07
CA ARG A 171 9.36 -8.77 22.43
C ARG A 171 9.55 -8.41 20.96
N VAL A 172 10.79 -8.12 20.55
CA VAL A 172 11.11 -7.85 19.14
C VAL A 172 11.03 -9.15 18.34
N ILE A 173 10.05 -9.26 17.43
CA ILE A 173 9.94 -10.39 16.50
C ILE A 173 10.77 -10.12 15.24
N VAL A 174 10.68 -8.89 14.73
CA VAL A 174 11.40 -8.48 13.52
C VAL A 174 12.32 -7.31 13.87
N PRO A 175 13.65 -7.50 13.88
CA PRO A 175 14.61 -6.42 14.11
C PRO A 175 14.61 -5.42 12.94
N GLU A 176 15.21 -4.25 13.16
CA GLU A 176 15.36 -3.23 12.12
C GLU A 176 16.01 -3.83 10.85
N ILE A 177 15.30 -3.72 9.72
CA ILE A 177 15.81 -4.20 8.44
C ILE A 177 16.88 -3.22 7.94
N PRO A 178 18.11 -3.70 7.60
CA PRO A 178 19.14 -2.84 7.04
C PRO A 178 18.67 -2.16 5.75
N VAL A 179 18.96 -0.86 5.61
CA VAL A 179 18.57 -0.06 4.43
C VAL A 179 19.07 -0.68 3.12
N ALA A 180 20.32 -1.17 3.11
CA ALA A 180 20.90 -1.83 1.95
C ALA A 180 20.11 -3.07 1.52
N ARG A 181 19.58 -3.84 2.48
CA ARG A 181 18.75 -5.01 2.21
C ARG A 181 17.40 -4.60 1.64
N SER A 182 16.78 -3.56 2.19
CA SER A 182 15.53 -3.00 1.66
C SER A 182 15.67 -2.50 0.22
N LEU A 183 16.77 -1.81 -0.09
CA LEU A 183 17.10 -1.34 -1.44
C LEU A 183 17.39 -2.49 -2.41
N ALA A 184 18.21 -3.45 -2.00
CA ALA A 184 18.52 -4.62 -2.83
C ALA A 184 17.26 -5.46 -3.12
N ALA A 185 16.39 -5.62 -2.12
CA ALA A 185 15.12 -6.31 -2.27
C ALA A 185 14.17 -5.54 -3.21
N ALA A 186 14.10 -4.21 -3.10
CA ALA A 186 13.36 -3.37 -4.03
C ALA A 186 13.87 -3.55 -5.46
N ALA A 187 15.19 -3.53 -5.68
CA ALA A 187 15.81 -3.74 -6.99
C ALA A 187 15.53 -5.13 -7.57
N LEU A 188 15.48 -6.16 -6.72
CA LEU A 188 15.16 -7.53 -7.11
C LEU A 188 13.66 -7.84 -7.15
N GLN A 189 12.79 -6.86 -6.92
CA GLN A 189 11.34 -7.04 -7.03
C GLN A 189 10.90 -6.96 -8.50
N GLY A 190 9.83 -7.69 -8.88
CA GLY A 190 9.39 -7.78 -10.28
C GLY A 190 9.05 -6.44 -10.94
N SER A 191 8.66 -5.42 -10.17
CA SER A 191 8.43 -4.05 -10.68
C SER A 191 9.70 -3.39 -11.20
N SER A 192 10.85 -3.67 -10.57
CA SER A 192 12.15 -3.14 -10.97
C SER A 192 12.65 -3.78 -12.26
N LEU A 193 12.28 -5.05 -12.51
CA LEU A 193 12.51 -5.70 -13.79
C LEU A 193 11.79 -4.96 -14.93
N GLY A 194 10.56 -4.49 -14.69
CA GLY A 194 9.83 -3.64 -15.64
C GLY A 194 10.58 -2.35 -15.97
N GLY A 195 11.24 -1.73 -14.98
CA GLY A 195 12.05 -0.53 -15.20
C GLY A 195 13.35 -0.79 -15.95
N VAL A 196 14.06 -1.86 -15.60
CA VAL A 196 15.24 -2.28 -16.34
C VAL A 196 14.89 -2.62 -17.78
N LEU A 197 13.79 -3.35 -18.01
CA LEU A 197 13.32 -3.67 -19.36
C LEU A 197 12.92 -2.42 -20.12
N ALA A 198 12.21 -1.46 -19.49
CA ALA A 198 11.85 -0.20 -20.15
C ALA A 198 13.09 0.61 -20.56
N VAL A 199 14.09 0.71 -19.67
CA VAL A 199 15.38 1.37 -19.97
C VAL A 199 16.10 0.63 -21.09
N PHE A 200 16.19 -0.69 -21.03
CA PHE A 200 16.85 -1.51 -22.04
C PHE A 200 16.15 -1.38 -23.40
N SER A 201 14.81 -1.44 -23.43
CA SER A 201 14.01 -1.21 -24.65
C SER A 201 14.30 0.14 -25.29
N VAL A 202 14.47 1.20 -24.49
CA VAL A 202 14.89 2.51 -25.02
C VAL A 202 16.31 2.45 -25.56
N LEU A 203 17.25 1.81 -24.87
CA LEU A 203 18.65 1.71 -25.31
C LEU A 203 18.84 0.93 -26.62
N LEU A 204 18.04 -0.12 -26.87
CA LEU A 204 18.09 -0.87 -28.16
C LEU A 204 17.31 -0.19 -29.28
N SER A 205 16.44 0.76 -28.95
CA SER A 205 15.64 1.46 -29.92
C SER A 205 16.41 2.61 -30.57
N PRO A 206 16.04 3.06 -31.77
CA PRO A 206 16.62 4.26 -32.38
C PRO A 206 16.16 5.57 -31.69
N LEU A 207 15.44 5.50 -30.57
CA LEU A 207 14.99 6.69 -29.86
C LEU A 207 16.18 7.38 -29.18
N SER A 208 16.10 8.71 -29.10
CA SER A 208 17.09 9.52 -28.37
C SER A 208 17.17 9.09 -26.91
N TRP A 209 18.36 9.14 -26.31
CA TRP A 209 18.57 8.93 -24.87
C TRP A 209 17.73 9.88 -23.99
N ALA A 210 17.26 10.98 -24.59
CA ALA A 210 16.27 11.85 -23.97
C ALA A 210 14.99 11.13 -23.51
N THR A 211 14.62 10.04 -24.19
CA THR A 211 13.44 9.23 -23.82
C THR A 211 13.64 8.42 -22.55
N LEU A 212 14.87 8.25 -22.06
CA LEU A 212 15.13 7.59 -20.78
C LEU A 212 14.62 8.41 -19.60
N VAL A 213 14.58 9.73 -19.69
CA VAL A 213 14.30 10.54 -18.51
C VAL A 213 12.84 10.47 -18.05
N PRO A 214 11.83 10.55 -18.92
CA PRO A 214 10.45 10.27 -18.53
C PRO A 214 10.28 8.84 -17.97
N VAL A 215 10.99 7.86 -18.55
CA VAL A 215 10.99 6.48 -18.08
C VAL A 215 11.53 6.41 -16.65
N LEU A 216 12.75 6.93 -16.41
CA LEU A 216 13.39 6.94 -15.09
C LEU A 216 12.54 7.66 -14.04
N LEU A 217 11.95 8.81 -14.39
CA LEU A 217 11.05 9.55 -13.50
C LEU A 217 9.78 8.78 -13.16
N GLY A 218 9.22 8.02 -14.11
CA GLY A 218 8.09 7.13 -13.84
C GLY A 218 8.42 6.08 -12.77
N PHE A 219 9.69 5.67 -12.66
CA PHE A 219 10.14 4.72 -11.65
C PHE A 219 10.49 5.37 -10.30
N VAL A 220 10.79 6.67 -10.24
CA VAL A 220 11.12 7.35 -8.98
C VAL A 220 10.04 7.15 -7.91
N PRO A 221 8.73 7.38 -8.15
CA PRO A 221 7.68 7.11 -7.16
C PRO A 221 7.58 5.64 -6.73
N VAL A 222 7.86 4.71 -7.65
CA VAL A 222 7.81 3.26 -7.38
C VAL A 222 8.90 2.88 -6.39
N ILE A 223 10.14 3.30 -6.68
CA ILE A 223 11.31 3.07 -5.81
C ILE A 223 11.10 3.78 -4.46
N TRP A 224 10.65 5.03 -4.49
CA TRP A 224 10.40 5.82 -3.28
C TRP A 224 9.38 5.15 -2.34
N ASN A 225 8.23 4.73 -2.87
CA ASN A 225 7.20 4.05 -2.09
C ASN A 225 7.72 2.75 -1.45
N GLN A 226 8.64 2.06 -2.11
CA GLN A 226 9.23 0.83 -1.59
C GLN A 226 10.23 1.12 -0.46
N ILE A 227 11.08 2.13 -0.63
CA ILE A 227 12.03 2.59 0.40
C ILE A 227 11.27 3.03 1.64
N ASP A 228 10.25 3.88 1.47
CA ASP A 228 9.47 4.42 2.59
C ASP A 228 8.83 3.29 3.43
N ARG A 229 8.25 2.26 2.78
CA ARG A 229 7.64 1.12 3.48
C ARG A 229 8.62 0.22 4.23
N ALA A 230 9.86 0.16 3.78
CA ALA A 230 10.87 -0.73 4.34
C ALA A 230 11.84 -0.03 5.31
N TRP A 231 11.82 1.31 5.35
CA TRP A 231 12.76 2.08 6.16
C TRP A 231 12.48 1.95 7.65
N ARG A 232 13.50 1.53 8.41
CA ARG A 232 13.46 1.28 9.87
C ARG A 232 12.22 0.50 10.31
N PHE A 233 11.80 -0.45 9.48
CA PHE A 233 10.68 -1.31 9.78
C PHE A 233 11.01 -2.17 11.00
N THR A 234 10.15 -2.13 12.01
CA THR A 234 10.25 -2.95 13.22
C THR A 234 8.88 -3.49 13.57
N ALA A 235 8.84 -4.74 14.02
CA ALA A 235 7.65 -5.38 14.56
C ALA A 235 7.95 -5.88 15.98
N ARG A 236 7.20 -5.37 16.95
CA ARG A 236 7.24 -5.78 18.36
C ARG A 236 5.91 -6.39 18.74
N LEU A 237 5.96 -7.49 19.47
CA LEU A 237 4.79 -8.12 20.04
C LEU A 237 4.71 -7.74 21.52
N ASP A 238 3.57 -7.16 21.90
CA ASP A 238 3.23 -6.88 23.28
C ASP A 238 1.89 -7.56 23.58
N ASP A 239 1.92 -8.52 24.50
CA ASP A 239 0.82 -9.46 24.79
C ASP A 239 0.19 -10.06 23.52
N ASP A 240 -0.98 -9.57 23.12
CA ASP A 240 -1.75 -10.00 21.95
C ASP A 240 -1.83 -8.93 20.84
N THR A 241 -0.91 -7.94 20.88
CA THR A 241 -0.88 -6.83 19.95
C THR A 241 0.48 -6.69 19.26
N LEU A 242 0.43 -6.62 17.93
CA LEU A 242 1.60 -6.43 17.09
C LEU A 242 1.78 -4.94 16.78
N HIS A 243 2.80 -4.33 17.38
CA HIS A 243 3.20 -2.96 17.13
C HIS A 243 4.20 -2.89 15.97
N LEU A 244 3.77 -2.24 14.89
CA LEU A 244 4.57 -1.98 13.71
C LEU A 244 5.04 -0.53 13.72
N SER A 245 6.31 -0.29 13.42
CA SER A 245 6.84 1.05 13.15
C SER A 245 7.63 1.03 11.85
N TYR A 246 7.32 1.93 10.91
CA TYR A 246 7.98 2.01 9.60
C TYR A 246 7.87 3.40 8.99
N GLY A 247 8.73 3.75 8.02
CA GLY A 247 8.65 5.02 7.28
C GLY A 247 9.96 5.79 7.26
N LEU A 248 10.35 6.30 6.09
CA LEU A 248 11.45 7.26 5.93
C LEU A 248 10.90 8.69 5.98
N ALA A 249 9.89 8.93 5.14
CA ALA A 249 9.20 10.20 5.04
C ALA A 249 8.14 10.31 6.14
N ASP A 250 7.21 9.36 6.13
CA ASP A 250 6.06 9.33 7.04
C ASP A 250 6.28 8.22 8.06
N ARG A 251 6.82 8.55 9.26
CA ARG A 251 6.97 7.55 10.33
C ARG A 251 5.60 7.16 10.84
N ARG A 252 5.15 5.96 10.47
CA ARG A 252 3.87 5.37 10.88
C ARG A 252 4.10 4.41 12.04
N LYS A 253 3.24 4.49 13.05
CA LYS A 253 3.13 3.52 14.13
C LYS A 253 1.74 2.91 14.04
N GLN A 254 1.64 1.59 14.06
CA GLN A 254 0.37 0.90 13.94
C GLN A 254 0.35 -0.28 14.91
N SER A 255 -0.74 -0.42 15.67
CA SER A 255 -0.96 -1.55 16.56
C SER A 255 -2.03 -2.45 15.94
N ILE A 256 -1.73 -3.73 15.73
CA ILE A 256 -2.63 -4.71 15.15
C ILE A 256 -2.87 -5.81 16.19
N PRO A 257 -4.07 -5.91 16.79
CA PRO A 257 -4.44 -7.05 17.63
C PRO A 257 -4.37 -8.36 16.83
N LEU A 258 -3.80 -9.42 17.42
CA LEU A 258 -3.63 -10.71 16.74
C LEU A 258 -4.98 -11.34 16.39
N GLU A 259 -5.99 -11.21 17.26
CA GLU A 259 -7.38 -11.64 17.02
C GLU A 259 -8.01 -11.04 15.75
N ARG A 260 -7.55 -9.86 15.29
CA ARG A 260 -8.08 -9.20 14.08
C ARG A 260 -7.40 -9.70 12.81
N ILE A 261 -6.33 -10.49 12.92
CA ILE A 261 -5.62 -11.04 11.78
C ILE A 261 -6.36 -12.28 11.28
N HIS A 262 -6.99 -12.15 10.13
CA HIS A 262 -7.80 -13.23 9.55
C HIS A 262 -7.00 -14.14 8.62
N GLY A 263 -5.83 -13.70 8.18
CA GLY A 263 -4.96 -14.52 7.34
C GLY A 263 -3.57 -13.96 7.18
N VAL A 264 -2.63 -14.85 6.87
CA VAL A 264 -1.22 -14.55 6.61
C VAL A 264 -0.87 -15.01 5.20
N ARG A 265 -0.15 -14.19 4.45
CA ARG A 265 0.38 -14.51 3.12
C ARG A 265 1.88 -14.27 3.11
N LEU A 266 2.63 -15.33 2.81
CA LEU A 266 4.06 -15.33 2.56
C LEU A 266 4.30 -15.38 1.04
N VAL A 267 5.16 -14.50 0.54
CA VAL A 267 5.52 -14.41 -0.87
C VAL A 267 7.04 -14.44 -1.02
N GLN A 268 7.54 -15.32 -1.88
CA GLN A 268 8.92 -15.36 -2.31
C GLN A 268 8.98 -15.13 -3.82
N PRO A 269 9.37 -13.91 -4.28
CA PRO A 269 9.65 -13.64 -5.68
C PRO A 269 10.79 -14.51 -6.25
N ALA A 270 10.80 -14.74 -7.56
CA ALA A 270 11.80 -15.57 -8.24
C ALA A 270 13.23 -15.12 -7.92
N LEU A 271 13.50 -13.82 -8.06
CA LEU A 271 14.82 -13.23 -7.86
C LEU A 271 15.26 -13.27 -6.38
N TRP A 272 14.32 -13.35 -5.45
CA TRP A 272 14.58 -13.45 -4.02
C TRP A 272 14.88 -14.88 -3.55
N ARG A 273 14.78 -15.88 -4.44
CA ARG A 273 15.14 -17.26 -4.08
C ARG A 273 16.62 -17.42 -3.81
N ALA A 274 17.47 -16.75 -4.58
CA ALA A 274 18.93 -16.80 -4.39
C ALA A 274 19.34 -16.18 -3.04
N THR A 275 18.62 -15.17 -2.57
CA THR A 275 18.89 -14.48 -1.31
C THR A 275 18.11 -15.03 -0.12
N GLY A 276 17.18 -15.96 -0.35
CA GLY A 276 16.31 -16.52 0.69
C GLY A 276 15.33 -15.51 1.29
N TRP A 277 15.00 -14.42 0.58
CA TRP A 277 14.13 -13.37 1.11
C TRP A 277 12.64 -13.67 0.92
N TRP A 278 11.85 -13.24 1.90
CA TRP A 278 10.41 -13.40 1.95
C TRP A 278 9.72 -12.08 2.30
N PHE A 279 8.51 -11.93 1.76
CA PHE A 279 7.58 -10.85 2.05
C PHE A 279 6.37 -11.44 2.79
N VAL A 280 5.96 -10.84 3.91
CA VAL A 280 4.80 -11.28 4.70
C VAL A 280 3.78 -10.16 4.78
N SER A 281 2.53 -10.50 4.44
CA SER A 281 1.38 -9.61 4.53
C SER A 281 0.19 -10.30 5.16
N VAL A 282 -0.68 -9.54 5.83
CA VAL A 282 -1.85 -10.05 6.53
C VAL A 282 -3.14 -9.42 6.04
N SER A 283 -4.23 -10.18 6.06
CA SER A 283 -5.57 -9.62 5.94
C SER A 283 -6.10 -9.35 7.34
N VAL A 284 -6.44 -8.09 7.62
CA VAL A 284 -6.93 -7.65 8.92
C VAL A 284 -8.34 -7.11 8.77
N ALA A 285 -9.25 -7.54 9.65
CA ALA A 285 -10.61 -7.02 9.66
C ALA A 285 -10.62 -5.49 9.88
N GLY A 286 -11.40 -4.78 9.05
CA GLY A 286 -11.55 -3.33 9.13
C GLY A 286 -10.51 -2.49 8.37
N TYR A 287 -9.41 -3.08 7.89
CA TYR A 287 -8.32 -2.30 7.26
C TYR A 287 -8.22 -2.40 5.73
N GLY A 288 -8.93 -3.34 5.10
CA GLY A 288 -8.69 -3.75 3.71
C GLY A 288 -9.69 -3.31 2.64
N ALA A 289 -10.64 -2.41 2.92
CA ALA A 289 -11.71 -2.08 1.97
C ALA A 289 -11.27 -1.16 0.82
N THR A 290 -10.24 -0.32 1.00
CA THR A 290 -9.77 0.62 -0.04
C THR A 290 -8.27 0.60 -0.23
N SER A 291 -7.83 0.63 -1.51
CA SER A 291 -6.42 0.72 -1.90
C SER A 291 -6.05 2.20 -2.08
N GLY A 292 -5.47 2.82 -1.05
CA GLY A 292 -5.03 4.21 -1.09
C GLY A 292 -3.78 4.46 -0.26
N ARG A 293 -3.16 5.64 -0.44
CA ARG A 293 -1.97 6.08 0.34
C ARG A 293 -2.23 6.18 1.86
N ASN A 294 -3.52 6.18 2.23
CA ASN A 294 -4.03 6.39 3.59
C ASN A 294 -4.61 5.12 4.25
N SER A 295 -4.56 3.96 3.58
CA SER A 295 -5.00 2.69 4.19
C SER A 295 -3.93 2.16 5.14
N ALA A 296 -4.35 1.54 6.24
CA ALA A 296 -3.47 0.90 7.20
C ALA A 296 -2.61 -0.18 6.51
N THR A 297 -1.36 -0.35 6.95
CA THR A 297 -0.51 -1.33 6.29
C THR A 297 -0.96 -2.73 6.62
N THR A 298 -1.04 -3.54 5.58
CA THR A 298 -1.24 -4.98 5.68
C THR A 298 0.09 -5.72 5.58
N THR A 299 1.23 -5.03 5.64
CA THR A 299 2.57 -5.62 5.49
C THR A 299 3.20 -5.81 6.87
N LEU A 300 3.53 -7.05 7.23
CA LEU A 300 4.22 -7.38 8.49
C LEU A 300 5.71 -7.61 8.31
N LEU A 301 6.15 -7.94 7.09
CA LEU A 301 7.56 -8.11 6.76
C LEU A 301 7.76 -7.67 5.31
N PRO A 302 8.25 -6.44 5.06
CA PRO A 302 8.49 -5.99 3.71
C PRO A 302 9.63 -6.78 3.05
N VAL A 303 10.65 -7.15 3.82
CA VAL A 303 11.77 -7.98 3.38
C VAL A 303 12.37 -8.69 4.60
N GLY A 304 12.38 -10.01 4.62
CA GLY A 304 13.02 -10.74 5.71
C GLY A 304 13.50 -12.13 5.33
N SER A 305 14.21 -12.79 6.25
CA SER A 305 14.68 -14.16 6.04
C SER A 305 13.52 -15.13 6.21
N ARG A 306 13.75 -16.39 5.81
CA ARG A 306 12.77 -17.46 6.04
C ARG A 306 12.44 -17.62 7.53
N GLU A 307 13.45 -17.59 8.39
CA GLU A 307 13.29 -17.68 9.85
C GLU A 307 12.41 -16.58 10.43
N GLN A 308 12.59 -15.33 9.96
CA GLN A 308 11.75 -14.20 10.39
C GLN A 308 10.29 -14.37 9.96
N ALA A 309 10.08 -14.89 8.74
CA ALA A 309 8.73 -15.16 8.23
C ALA A 309 8.05 -16.31 8.99
N ASP A 310 8.81 -17.36 9.32
CA ASP A 310 8.32 -18.49 10.11
C ASP A 310 8.06 -18.08 11.57
N ALA A 311 8.89 -17.20 12.15
CA ALA A 311 8.68 -16.64 13.50
C ALA A 311 7.40 -15.78 13.57
N LEU A 312 7.15 -14.94 12.56
CA LEU A 312 5.89 -14.18 12.46
C LEU A 312 4.69 -15.10 12.29
N LEU A 313 4.84 -16.15 11.46
CA LEU A 313 3.76 -17.10 11.25
C LEU A 313 3.45 -17.85 12.55
N ALA A 314 4.46 -18.32 13.29
CA ALA A 314 4.29 -19.05 14.54
C ALA A 314 3.50 -18.26 15.60
N VAL A 315 3.60 -16.93 15.59
CA VAL A 315 2.85 -16.04 16.49
C VAL A 315 1.40 -15.86 16.05
N ILE A 316 1.14 -15.79 14.74
CA ILE A 316 -0.19 -15.45 14.21
C ILE A 316 -1.04 -16.71 13.94
N ALA A 317 -0.42 -17.74 13.40
CA ALA A 317 -1.04 -19.01 13.05
C ALA A 317 -0.02 -20.12 13.36
N PRO A 318 -0.10 -20.78 14.53
CA PRO A 318 0.86 -21.79 14.99
C PRO A 318 0.70 -23.12 14.21
N ALA A 319 0.74 -23.05 12.88
CA ALA A 319 0.68 -24.20 11.99
C ALA A 319 2.01 -24.33 11.22
N PRO A 320 2.70 -25.48 11.31
CA PRO A 320 3.92 -25.72 10.54
C PRO A 320 3.63 -25.74 9.03
N LEU A 321 4.49 -25.09 8.25
CA LEU A 321 4.35 -24.98 6.78
C LEU A 321 4.82 -26.22 6.00
N VAL A 322 5.30 -27.26 6.69
CA VAL A 322 6.05 -28.39 6.10
C VAL A 322 5.19 -29.63 5.87
N ASP A 323 3.92 -29.60 6.28
CA ASP A 323 3.04 -30.76 6.18
C ASP A 323 2.77 -31.19 4.74
N ALA A 324 2.51 -32.50 4.57
CA ALA A 324 2.15 -33.06 3.28
C ALA A 324 0.80 -32.49 2.80
N PRO A 325 0.67 -32.15 1.51
CA PRO A 325 -0.56 -31.56 1.00
C PRO A 325 -1.71 -32.56 1.03
N THR A 326 -2.89 -32.11 1.47
CA THR A 326 -4.13 -32.90 1.45
C THR A 326 -4.66 -33.09 0.03
N TYR A 327 -4.59 -32.02 -0.78
CA TYR A 327 -5.05 -32.01 -2.17
C TYR A 327 -3.99 -31.38 -3.07
N THR A 328 -3.81 -31.95 -4.26
CA THR A 328 -2.90 -31.46 -5.29
C THR A 328 -3.56 -31.52 -6.66
N SER A 329 -3.20 -30.60 -7.55
CA SER A 329 -3.76 -30.58 -8.90
C SER A 329 -3.28 -31.80 -9.73
N PRO A 330 -4.15 -32.47 -10.49
CA PRO A 330 -3.83 -33.67 -11.25
C PRO A 330 -3.00 -33.34 -12.50
N ALA A 331 -2.32 -34.32 -13.09
CA ALA A 331 -1.44 -34.12 -14.26
C ALA A 331 -2.11 -33.43 -15.47
N ARG A 332 -3.43 -33.62 -15.66
CA ARG A 332 -4.20 -32.97 -16.73
C ARG A 332 -4.35 -31.46 -16.55
N ALA A 333 -4.16 -30.93 -15.34
CA ALA A 333 -4.13 -29.49 -15.08
C ALA A 333 -2.93 -28.78 -15.74
N ARG A 334 -1.96 -29.52 -16.30
CA ARG A 334 -0.87 -28.94 -17.11
C ARG A 334 -1.36 -28.07 -18.28
N TRP A 335 -2.56 -28.31 -18.79
CA TRP A 335 -3.11 -27.55 -19.92
C TRP A 335 -3.74 -26.22 -19.49
N VAL A 336 -4.15 -26.11 -18.22
CA VAL A 336 -4.69 -24.87 -17.64
C VAL A 336 -3.57 -24.07 -16.95
N SER A 337 -2.74 -24.78 -16.17
CA SER A 337 -1.69 -24.22 -15.32
C SER A 337 -0.33 -24.90 -15.58
N PRO A 338 0.26 -24.76 -16.80
CA PRO A 338 1.49 -25.47 -17.18
C PRO A 338 2.69 -25.14 -16.30
N ILE A 339 2.76 -23.89 -15.83
CA ILE A 339 3.90 -23.37 -15.06
C ILE A 339 3.78 -23.74 -13.57
N ASP A 340 2.57 -23.72 -13.03
CA ASP A 340 2.30 -23.77 -11.59
C ASP A 340 1.82 -25.14 -11.08
N LEU A 341 1.53 -26.09 -11.96
CA LEU A 341 1.00 -27.42 -11.65
C LEU A 341 1.68 -28.09 -10.44
N ARG A 342 3.02 -28.10 -10.40
CA ARG A 342 3.79 -28.78 -9.34
C ARG A 342 3.80 -28.05 -7.99
N GLN A 343 3.30 -26.81 -7.95
CA GLN A 343 3.28 -25.99 -6.73
C GLN A 343 1.87 -25.73 -6.21
N GLN A 344 0.82 -26.10 -6.95
CA GLN A 344 -0.57 -25.96 -6.54
C GLN A 344 -0.95 -27.05 -5.55
N SER A 345 -1.16 -26.66 -4.30
CA SER A 345 -1.62 -27.57 -3.26
C SER A 345 -2.49 -26.90 -2.21
N VAL A 346 -3.34 -27.70 -1.58
CA VAL A 346 -4.16 -27.31 -0.43
C VAL A 346 -3.89 -28.30 0.69
N THR A 347 -3.59 -27.79 1.88
CA THR A 347 -3.44 -28.57 3.10
C THR A 347 -4.53 -28.12 4.07
N VAL A 348 -5.35 -29.06 4.52
CA VAL A 348 -6.46 -28.80 5.45
C VAL A 348 -6.15 -29.47 6.78
N ARG A 349 -6.14 -28.66 7.83
CA ARG A 349 -6.06 -29.07 9.24
C ARG A 349 -7.25 -28.49 10.01
N ASP A 350 -7.42 -28.94 11.25
CA ASP A 350 -8.48 -28.43 12.12
C ASP A 350 -8.24 -26.96 12.52
N ASP A 351 -6.97 -26.58 12.68
CA ASP A 351 -6.50 -25.26 13.13
C ASP A 351 -6.05 -24.33 11.99
N ALA A 352 -5.82 -24.85 10.79
CA ALA A 352 -5.34 -24.06 9.66
C ALA A 352 -5.69 -24.66 8.30
N VAL A 353 -5.97 -23.78 7.34
CA VAL A 353 -5.95 -24.10 5.91
C VAL A 353 -4.76 -23.40 5.28
N ILE A 354 -3.96 -24.15 4.53
CA ILE A 354 -2.77 -23.65 3.84
C ILE A 354 -2.93 -23.89 2.34
N THR A 355 -2.80 -22.83 1.54
CA THR A 355 -2.72 -22.95 0.07
C THR A 355 -1.34 -22.54 -0.40
N ARG A 356 -0.76 -23.33 -1.30
CA ARG A 356 0.52 -23.03 -1.96
C ARG A 356 0.30 -22.94 -3.47
N LYS A 357 0.96 -21.97 -4.11
CA LYS A 357 1.01 -21.86 -5.58
C LYS A 357 2.19 -21.02 -6.07
N GLY A 358 2.45 -21.07 -7.38
CA GLY A 358 3.35 -20.14 -8.05
C GLY A 358 4.80 -20.62 -8.17
N ARG A 359 5.21 -21.01 -9.38
CA ARG A 359 6.59 -21.37 -9.70
C ARG A 359 7.50 -20.18 -9.86
N LEU A 360 7.04 -19.06 -10.40
CA LEU A 360 7.88 -17.85 -10.48
C LEU A 360 7.86 -17.07 -9.16
N SER A 361 6.70 -16.93 -8.55
CA SER A 361 6.59 -16.32 -7.23
C SER A 361 5.82 -17.28 -6.33
N THR A 362 6.54 -17.94 -5.43
CA THR A 362 5.94 -18.87 -4.48
C THR A 362 5.10 -18.07 -3.52
N ARG A 363 3.81 -18.38 -3.46
CA ARG A 363 2.83 -17.76 -2.57
C ARG A 363 2.27 -18.85 -1.68
N ILE A 364 2.38 -18.61 -0.38
CA ILE A 364 1.80 -19.45 0.65
C ILE A 364 0.82 -18.57 1.41
N ALA A 365 -0.41 -19.03 1.58
CA ALA A 365 -1.41 -18.35 2.37
C ALA A 365 -1.95 -19.30 3.42
N VAL A 366 -2.09 -18.80 4.64
CA VAL A 366 -2.50 -19.52 5.84
C VAL A 366 -3.65 -18.77 6.48
N ILE A 367 -4.75 -19.46 6.76
CA ILE A 367 -5.91 -18.93 7.48
C ILE A 367 -6.41 -19.96 8.47
N HIS A 368 -7.02 -19.51 9.55
CA HIS A 368 -7.87 -20.39 10.36
C HIS A 368 -9.18 -20.67 9.58
N PRO A 369 -9.73 -21.91 9.60
CA PRO A 369 -10.95 -22.26 8.88
C PRO A 369 -12.16 -21.36 9.21
N SER A 370 -12.24 -20.81 10.43
CA SER A 370 -13.31 -19.89 10.86
C SER A 370 -13.35 -18.57 10.09
N HIS A 371 -12.23 -18.15 9.48
CA HIS A 371 -12.13 -16.88 8.75
C HIS A 371 -12.65 -16.95 7.31
N ILE A 372 -13.04 -18.15 6.84
CA ILE A 372 -13.68 -18.35 5.54
C ILE A 372 -15.13 -17.86 5.63
N GLN A 373 -15.48 -16.83 4.85
CA GLN A 373 -16.84 -16.27 4.81
C GLN A 373 -17.73 -17.08 3.86
N GLU A 374 -17.22 -17.39 2.68
CA GLU A 374 -17.94 -18.13 1.65
C GLU A 374 -16.97 -19.09 0.90
N LEU A 375 -17.54 -20.17 0.36
CA LEU A 375 -16.84 -21.14 -0.47
C LEU A 375 -17.51 -21.21 -1.83
N SER A 376 -16.79 -20.80 -2.87
CA SER A 376 -17.27 -20.78 -4.24
C SER A 376 -16.62 -21.90 -5.05
N LEU A 377 -17.39 -22.79 -5.66
CA LEU A 377 -16.87 -23.79 -6.61
C LEU A 377 -17.13 -23.32 -8.04
N THR A 378 -16.05 -23.09 -8.79
CA THR A 378 -16.11 -22.59 -10.16
C THR A 378 -15.48 -23.58 -11.13
N ARG A 379 -16.06 -23.69 -12.33
CA ARG A 379 -15.50 -24.46 -13.46
C ARG A 379 -15.56 -23.60 -14.71
N GLY A 380 -14.42 -23.09 -15.15
CA GLY A 380 -14.33 -22.39 -16.43
C GLY A 380 -14.49 -23.34 -17.63
N PRO A 381 -14.68 -22.83 -18.87
CA PRO A 381 -14.88 -23.67 -20.06
C PRO A 381 -13.77 -24.71 -20.29
N LEU A 382 -12.51 -24.31 -20.17
CA LEU A 382 -11.35 -25.21 -20.30
C LEU A 382 -11.28 -26.22 -19.14
N GLN A 383 -11.60 -25.80 -17.92
CA GLN A 383 -11.65 -26.71 -16.77
C GLN A 383 -12.79 -27.72 -16.91
N GLN A 384 -13.93 -27.32 -17.46
CA GLN A 384 -15.06 -28.21 -17.73
C GLN A 384 -14.69 -29.28 -18.76
N LEU A 385 -14.01 -28.90 -19.86
CA LEU A 385 -13.50 -29.85 -20.85
C LEU A 385 -12.48 -30.83 -20.27
N LEU A 386 -11.63 -30.38 -19.34
CA LEU A 386 -10.57 -31.19 -18.74
C LEU A 386 -10.99 -31.91 -17.45
N GLY A 387 -12.25 -31.80 -17.02
CA GLY A 387 -12.71 -32.38 -15.76
C GLY A 387 -11.93 -31.85 -14.55
N LEU A 388 -11.87 -30.53 -14.42
CA LEU A 388 -11.21 -29.78 -13.36
C LEU A 388 -12.17 -28.77 -12.72
N CYS A 389 -11.86 -28.31 -11.52
CA CYS A 389 -12.59 -27.26 -10.82
C CYS A 389 -11.67 -26.46 -9.91
N THR A 390 -12.11 -25.27 -9.51
CA THR A 390 -11.41 -24.44 -8.52
C THR A 390 -12.35 -24.13 -7.38
N VAL A 391 -11.88 -24.32 -6.15
CA VAL A 391 -12.60 -23.95 -4.92
C VAL A 391 -11.99 -22.66 -4.39
N ARG A 392 -12.71 -21.55 -4.50
CA ARG A 392 -12.29 -20.24 -4.01
C ARG A 392 -12.75 -20.04 -2.58
N PHE A 393 -11.85 -19.49 -1.76
CA PHE A 393 -12.08 -19.16 -0.37
C PHE A 393 -12.32 -17.65 -0.32
N ASP A 394 -13.57 -17.27 -0.09
CA ASP A 394 -13.95 -15.87 -0.01
C ASP A 394 -13.69 -15.39 1.43
N LEU A 395 -12.76 -14.44 1.55
CA LEU A 395 -12.20 -13.93 2.81
C LEU A 395 -12.49 -12.43 2.95
N VAL A 396 -12.26 -11.90 4.15
CA VAL A 396 -12.32 -10.46 4.38
C VAL A 396 -11.41 -9.70 3.40
N PRO A 397 -11.81 -8.49 2.97
CA PRO A 397 -11.01 -7.66 2.07
C PRO A 397 -9.57 -7.52 2.55
N GLY A 398 -8.61 -7.84 1.69
CA GLY A 398 -7.20 -7.78 2.04
C GLY A 398 -6.28 -8.47 1.03
N PRO A 399 -4.97 -8.52 1.32
CA PRO A 399 -3.96 -9.08 0.44
C PRO A 399 -4.00 -10.62 0.36
N VAL A 400 -4.56 -11.30 1.36
CA VAL A 400 -4.63 -12.77 1.40
C VAL A 400 -5.78 -13.23 0.50
N ARG A 401 -5.45 -14.03 -0.51
CA ARG A 401 -6.42 -14.67 -1.41
C ARG A 401 -6.08 -16.14 -1.52
N MET A 402 -7.07 -16.99 -1.37
CA MET A 402 -6.88 -18.44 -1.30
C MET A 402 -7.82 -19.17 -2.26
N ALA A 403 -7.29 -20.20 -2.89
CA ALA A 403 -8.02 -21.07 -3.82
C ALA A 403 -7.35 -22.45 -3.87
N GLY A 404 -8.16 -23.49 -3.94
CA GLY A 404 -7.75 -24.82 -4.37
C GLY A 404 -7.85 -24.86 -5.89
N GLU A 405 -6.73 -24.62 -6.57
CA GLU A 405 -6.69 -24.44 -8.01
C GLU A 405 -6.66 -25.77 -8.76
N ASP A 406 -7.43 -25.84 -9.85
CA ASP A 406 -7.42 -26.93 -10.82
C ASP A 406 -7.49 -28.34 -10.20
N LEU A 407 -8.34 -28.53 -9.19
CA LEU A 407 -8.57 -29.82 -8.54
C LEU A 407 -9.50 -30.71 -9.39
N THR A 408 -9.49 -32.02 -9.12
CA THR A 408 -10.52 -32.90 -9.69
C THR A 408 -11.91 -32.53 -9.12
N PRO A 409 -13.01 -32.78 -9.85
CA PRO A 409 -14.37 -32.63 -9.34
C PRO A 409 -14.62 -33.31 -8.00
N GLU A 410 -14.03 -34.49 -7.80
CA GLU A 410 -14.14 -35.28 -6.57
C GLU A 410 -13.39 -34.58 -5.43
N ASP A 411 -12.12 -34.22 -5.64
CA ASP A 411 -11.31 -33.50 -4.64
C ASP A 411 -11.90 -32.14 -4.29
N GLY A 412 -12.38 -31.40 -5.30
CA GLY A 412 -13.00 -30.09 -5.09
C GLY A 412 -14.28 -30.18 -4.27
N ASN A 413 -15.13 -31.18 -4.53
CA ASN A 413 -16.32 -31.45 -3.73
C ASN A 413 -15.96 -31.94 -2.32
N ALA A 414 -14.95 -32.80 -2.19
CA ALA A 414 -14.47 -33.30 -0.90
C ALA A 414 -13.93 -32.16 -0.02
N LEU A 415 -13.05 -31.32 -0.58
CA LEU A 415 -12.51 -30.12 0.08
C LEU A 415 -13.64 -29.18 0.53
N LEU A 416 -14.60 -28.90 -0.35
CA LEU A 416 -15.72 -28.03 -0.05
C LEU A 416 -16.65 -28.62 1.01
N ASN A 417 -16.89 -29.92 1.01
CA ASN A 417 -17.67 -30.60 2.06
C ASN A 417 -16.93 -30.63 3.41
N GLN A 418 -15.63 -30.91 3.40
CA GLN A 418 -14.79 -30.89 4.59
C GLN A 418 -14.81 -29.51 5.24
N LEU A 419 -14.57 -28.45 4.44
CA LEU A 419 -14.59 -27.09 4.96
C LEU A 419 -15.99 -26.65 5.38
N ARG A 420 -17.08 -27.10 4.74
CA ARG A 420 -18.45 -26.79 5.19
C ARG A 420 -18.80 -27.41 6.54
N ARG A 421 -18.26 -28.60 6.84
CA ARG A 421 -18.50 -29.31 8.11
C ARG A 421 -17.68 -28.76 9.27
N ARG A 422 -16.88 -27.71 9.06
CA ARG A 422 -16.07 -27.07 10.11
C ARG A 422 -16.95 -26.54 11.24
N ALA A 423 -16.47 -26.68 12.48
CA ALA A 423 -17.08 -26.00 13.60
C ALA A 423 -16.81 -24.49 13.47
N LEU A 424 -17.86 -23.69 13.34
CA LEU A 424 -17.74 -22.24 13.46
C LEU A 424 -17.67 -21.87 14.94
N PRO A 425 -16.83 -20.91 15.35
CA PRO A 425 -16.83 -20.42 16.72
C PRO A 425 -18.25 -19.93 17.08
N ALA A 426 -18.64 -20.13 18.34
CA ALA A 426 -19.95 -19.70 18.81
C ALA A 426 -20.14 -18.21 18.53
N TYR A 427 -21.27 -17.85 17.91
CA TYR A 427 -21.61 -16.45 17.67
C TYR A 427 -21.72 -15.72 19.01
N THR A 428 -20.76 -14.84 19.29
CA THR A 428 -20.83 -13.94 20.46
C THR A 428 -21.41 -12.62 19.95
N PRO A 429 -22.67 -12.28 20.31
CA PRO A 429 -23.24 -11.01 19.90
C PRO A 429 -22.40 -9.85 20.45
N PRO A 430 -22.10 -8.82 19.64
CA PRO A 430 -21.35 -7.66 20.11
C PRO A 430 -22.17 -6.93 21.19
N GLY A 431 -21.72 -6.95 22.45
CA GLY A 431 -22.30 -6.13 23.52
C GLY A 431 -22.55 -6.76 24.89
N LYS A 432 -22.07 -7.97 25.21
CA LYS A 432 -22.04 -8.44 26.60
C LYS A 432 -20.60 -8.46 27.13
N PRO A 433 -20.22 -7.59 28.09
CA PRO A 433 -19.00 -7.81 28.85
C PRO A 433 -19.10 -9.13 29.62
N SER A 434 -17.98 -9.84 29.71
CA SER A 434 -17.82 -11.01 30.57
C SER A 434 -17.63 -10.59 32.01
#